data_AF-I4B1P6-F1
#
_entry.id   AF-I4B1P6-F1
#
_cell.length_a   1.000
_cell.length_b   1.000
_cell.length_c   1.000
_cell.angle_alpha   90.00
_cell.angle_beta   90.00
_cell.angle_gamma   90.00
#
_symmetry.space_group_name_H-M   'P 1'
#
loop_
_entity.id
_entity.type
_entity.pdbx_description
1 polymer ?
#
loop_
_entity_poly.entity_id
_entity_poly.type
_entity_poly.pdbx_seq_one_letter_code
_entity_poly.pdbx_strand_id
1 'polypeptide(L)'
;MSQLTQVKALYDRNYGFFDRTFSSAKRRVKMPHQMLFDLSKKENTYIALAMVKTELVGYAIYYRFGTKRGAISIVIQLVVGASYRRLGIGTRLLFSAWGFSNDKAWGIITSNPFTIRTLESATMRHVKAKIVHEFRPLIQQCLKQMIFFTSAHLKIDSQNAKIDSKFYVDQSNIRGDLLKAFKDRNWQLGSLNRGEEWLAFTFQGQPLVIPKGRKFLDFIEFSEQNLREAYQRMKITEHGWARHAAKEVNQILELLVQLGLEVNFQRVADFGCGIGRHSIAMGKLGHSVIGIDYGPNFIQHAEETRREASLQNVQFKVADIRSGEKFGRFNLILCLYDVIGSFPKEGDNERIILNIRRNLARNGVAVISTMNKALTLNLLKKTKQHIVHDLSKKPMRLMRLKPSNTMQASGNVFDPKYILYEKKTDTFYRKEQFRNDGLLSAEYLIRDRRYTLPELTSIFNRYGLEVIHSRYVQAGRFNSELYETHPRAKELLIIVRHQ
;
A
#
# COMPACT_ATOMS: atom_id res chain seq x y z
N MET A 1 -10.70 12.86 -24.50
CA MET A 1 -10.91 11.42 -24.81
C MET A 1 -11.26 10.70 -23.52
N SER A 2 -12.27 9.83 -23.52
CA SER A 2 -12.52 8.97 -22.35
C SER A 2 -11.36 7.99 -22.14
N GLN A 3 -11.14 7.52 -20.91
CA GLN A 3 -10.08 6.55 -20.58
C GLN A 3 -10.18 5.27 -21.45
N LEU A 4 -11.40 4.83 -21.77
CA LEU A 4 -11.65 3.69 -22.65
C LEU A 4 -11.13 3.92 -24.08
N THR A 5 -11.26 5.14 -24.62
CA THR A 5 -10.70 5.49 -25.93
C THR A 5 -9.17 5.37 -25.93
N GLN A 6 -8.51 5.81 -24.84
CA GLN A 6 -7.06 5.69 -24.71
C GLN A 6 -6.61 4.22 -24.62
N VAL A 7 -7.34 3.37 -23.88
CA VAL A 7 -7.07 1.92 -23.77
C VAL A 7 -7.13 1.26 -25.15
N LYS A 8 -8.21 1.49 -25.91
CA LYS A 8 -8.35 0.96 -27.28
C LYS A 8 -7.24 1.46 -28.19
N ALA A 9 -6.95 2.76 -28.18
CA ALA A 9 -5.90 3.34 -29.02
C ALA A 9 -4.52 2.74 -28.69
N LEU A 10 -4.21 2.50 -27.41
CA LEU A 10 -2.96 1.88 -27.01
C LEU A 10 -2.87 0.43 -27.49
N TYR A 11 -3.94 -0.36 -27.33
CA TYR A 11 -4.04 -1.73 -27.85
C TYR A 11 -3.79 -1.78 -29.35
N ASP A 12 -4.55 -1.00 -30.10
CA ASP A 12 -4.58 -0.98 -31.56
C ASP A 12 -3.23 -0.62 -32.20
N ARG A 13 -2.36 0.06 -31.44
CA ARG A 13 -0.98 0.41 -31.82
C ARG A 13 0.06 -0.63 -31.38
N ASN A 14 -0.16 -1.31 -30.26
CA ASN A 14 0.92 -2.03 -29.56
C ASN A 14 0.72 -3.53 -29.40
N TYR A 15 -0.49 -4.06 -29.58
CA TYR A 15 -0.77 -5.44 -29.21
C TYR A 15 -0.07 -6.47 -30.11
N GLY A 16 -0.16 -6.31 -31.44
CA GLY A 16 0.53 -7.20 -32.37
C GLY A 16 -0.11 -7.23 -33.77
N PHE A 17 0.19 -8.30 -34.50
CA PHE A 17 -0.36 -8.58 -35.83
C PHE A 17 -1.05 -9.95 -35.83
N PHE A 18 -2.05 -10.12 -36.70
CA PHE A 18 -2.61 -11.44 -36.98
C PHE A 18 -1.59 -12.29 -37.73
N ASP A 19 -1.70 -13.60 -37.58
CA ASP A 19 -0.98 -14.57 -38.42
C ASP A 19 -1.31 -14.34 -39.91
N ARG A 20 -0.29 -14.45 -40.77
CA ARG A 20 -0.38 -14.27 -42.23
C ARG A 20 -1.30 -15.28 -42.90
N THR A 21 -1.54 -16.43 -42.28
CA THR A 21 -2.50 -17.43 -42.78
C THR A 21 -3.95 -17.14 -42.37
N PHE A 22 -4.17 -16.21 -41.44
CA PHE A 22 -5.50 -15.71 -41.03
C PHE A 22 -5.88 -14.44 -41.78
N SER A 23 -4.89 -13.62 -42.16
CA SER A 23 -5.08 -12.44 -43.00
C SER A 23 -3.98 -12.37 -44.06
N SER A 24 -4.39 -12.31 -45.33
CA SER A 24 -3.48 -12.27 -46.50
C SER A 24 -2.51 -11.09 -46.49
N ALA A 25 -2.78 -10.03 -45.70
CA ALA A 25 -1.88 -8.92 -45.44
C ALA A 25 -1.54 -8.86 -43.94
N LYS A 26 -0.35 -8.33 -43.60
CA LYS A 26 0.10 -8.14 -42.21
C LYS A 26 -0.75 -7.08 -41.49
N ARG A 27 -1.95 -7.48 -41.05
CA ARG A 27 -2.92 -6.60 -40.36
C ARG A 27 -2.65 -6.57 -38.86
N ARG A 28 -2.74 -5.37 -38.28
CA ARG A 28 -2.67 -5.19 -36.83
C ARG A 28 -3.90 -5.79 -36.17
N VAL A 29 -3.71 -6.41 -35.01
CA VAL A 29 -4.83 -6.81 -34.16
C VAL A 29 -5.50 -5.55 -33.63
N LYS A 30 -6.83 -5.48 -33.77
CA LYS A 30 -7.64 -4.36 -33.31
C LYS A 30 -8.61 -4.83 -32.25
N MET A 31 -8.77 -4.03 -31.21
CA MET A 31 -9.75 -4.30 -30.16
C MET A 31 -11.15 -4.08 -30.72
N PRO A 32 -12.07 -5.05 -30.62
CA PRO A 32 -13.46 -4.85 -31.00
C PRO A 32 -14.07 -3.70 -30.20
N HIS A 33 -14.88 -2.85 -30.84
CA HIS A 33 -15.46 -1.66 -30.20
C HIS A 33 -16.28 -2.01 -28.94
N GLN A 34 -16.99 -3.14 -28.98
CA GLN A 34 -17.88 -3.58 -27.92
C GLN A 34 -17.16 -4.25 -26.74
N MET A 35 -15.92 -4.73 -26.94
CA MET A 35 -15.21 -5.59 -25.98
C MET A 35 -15.04 -4.92 -24.60
N LEU A 36 -14.60 -3.66 -24.56
CA LEU A 36 -14.40 -2.95 -23.29
C LEU A 36 -15.71 -2.68 -22.57
N PHE A 37 -16.77 -2.41 -23.32
CA PHE A 37 -18.10 -2.18 -22.76
C PHE A 37 -18.65 -3.48 -22.14
N ASP A 38 -18.54 -4.60 -22.85
CA ASP A 38 -18.97 -5.90 -22.34
C ASP A 38 -18.18 -6.31 -21.09
N LEU A 39 -16.86 -6.07 -21.10
CA LEU A 39 -16.00 -6.29 -19.94
C LEU A 39 -16.38 -5.38 -18.76
N SER A 40 -16.74 -4.12 -19.01
CA SER A 40 -17.14 -3.19 -17.94
C SER A 40 -18.43 -3.60 -17.24
N LYS A 41 -19.31 -4.36 -17.91
CA LYS A 41 -20.56 -4.89 -17.35
C LYS A 41 -20.37 -6.19 -16.59
N LYS A 42 -19.21 -6.84 -16.71
CA LYS A 42 -18.99 -8.16 -16.14
C LYS A 42 -18.48 -8.04 -14.72
N GLU A 43 -19.19 -8.66 -13.79
CA GLU A 43 -18.76 -8.77 -12.40
C GLU A 43 -17.33 -9.31 -12.28
N ASN A 44 -16.63 -8.88 -11.23
CA ASN A 44 -15.26 -9.29 -10.94
C ASN A 44 -14.24 -8.91 -12.01
N THR A 45 -14.55 -7.97 -12.90
CA THR A 45 -13.64 -7.46 -13.94
C THR A 45 -13.09 -6.11 -13.54
N TYR A 46 -11.78 -5.94 -13.67
CA TYR A 46 -11.05 -4.75 -13.24
C TYR A 46 -10.01 -4.33 -14.26
N ILE A 47 -9.63 -3.06 -14.22
CA ILE A 47 -8.58 -2.49 -15.05
C ILE A 47 -7.57 -1.72 -14.20
N ALA A 48 -6.29 -2.06 -14.36
CA ALA A 48 -5.17 -1.28 -13.83
C ALA A 48 -4.60 -0.41 -14.95
N LEU A 49 -4.36 0.87 -14.67
CA LEU A 49 -3.85 1.85 -15.64
C LEU A 49 -2.47 2.37 -15.19
N ALA A 50 -1.57 2.56 -16.14
CA ALA A 50 -0.30 3.23 -15.94
C ALA A 50 -0.29 4.53 -16.75
N MET A 51 -0.18 5.65 -16.05
CA MET A 51 -0.22 6.99 -16.64
C MET A 51 1.12 7.69 -16.47
N VAL A 52 1.57 8.42 -17.48
CA VAL A 52 2.63 9.43 -17.37
C VAL A 52 1.98 10.77 -17.64
N LYS A 53 1.87 11.61 -16.59
CA LYS A 53 1.02 12.81 -16.60
C LYS A 53 -0.41 12.45 -17.01
N THR A 54 -0.81 12.78 -18.25
CA THR A 54 -2.14 12.52 -18.82
C THR A 54 -2.12 11.45 -19.91
N GLU A 55 -0.96 10.89 -20.26
CA GLU A 55 -0.82 9.85 -21.29
C GLU A 55 -0.93 8.45 -20.68
N LEU A 56 -1.80 7.61 -21.25
CA LEU A 56 -1.85 6.19 -20.93
C LEU A 56 -0.71 5.43 -21.61
N VAL A 57 0.23 4.92 -20.79
CA VAL A 57 1.43 4.22 -21.28
C VAL A 57 1.34 2.70 -21.13
N GLY A 58 0.39 2.20 -20.34
CA GLY A 58 0.11 0.78 -20.21
C GLY A 58 -1.17 0.50 -19.43
N TYR A 59 -1.71 -0.71 -19.59
CA TYR A 59 -2.85 -1.17 -18.79
C TYR A 59 -2.87 -2.70 -18.65
N ALA A 60 -3.61 -3.18 -17.66
CA ALA A 60 -3.94 -4.60 -17.48
C ALA A 60 -5.43 -4.77 -17.22
N ILE A 61 -6.10 -5.66 -17.97
CA ILE A 61 -7.47 -6.09 -17.70
C ILE A 61 -7.42 -7.46 -17.05
N TYR A 62 -8.12 -7.62 -15.93
CA TYR A 62 -8.07 -8.83 -15.15
C TYR A 62 -9.39 -9.15 -14.47
N TYR A 63 -9.60 -10.44 -14.24
CA TYR A 63 -10.66 -10.94 -13.38
C TYR A 63 -10.12 -11.25 -12.01
N ARG A 64 -10.94 -11.09 -10.97
CA ARG A 64 -10.60 -11.55 -9.62
C ARG A 64 -11.77 -12.25 -8.94
N PHE A 65 -11.65 -13.56 -8.80
CA PHE A 65 -12.69 -14.43 -8.27
C PHE A 65 -12.46 -14.72 -6.78
N GLY A 66 -13.49 -14.56 -5.94
CA GLY A 66 -13.48 -15.08 -4.58
C GLY A 66 -13.75 -16.58 -4.58
N THR A 67 -12.94 -17.37 -3.88
CA THR A 67 -13.17 -18.82 -3.68
C THR A 67 -13.10 -19.18 -2.20
N LYS A 68 -13.64 -20.35 -1.81
CA LYS A 68 -13.49 -20.90 -0.45
C LYS A 68 -12.02 -21.03 -0.01
N ARG A 69 -11.08 -21.09 -0.96
CA ARG A 69 -9.63 -21.26 -0.73
C ARG A 69 -8.83 -19.96 -0.85
N GLY A 70 -9.49 -18.81 -1.01
CA GLY A 70 -8.87 -17.50 -1.25
C GLY A 70 -9.19 -16.94 -2.64
N ALA A 71 -8.79 -15.70 -2.89
CA ALA A 71 -9.04 -15.05 -4.18
C ALA A 71 -8.11 -15.59 -5.28
N ILE A 72 -8.56 -15.51 -6.53
CA ILE A 72 -7.78 -15.89 -7.72
C ILE A 72 -7.87 -14.76 -8.72
N SER A 73 -6.73 -14.24 -9.12
CA SER A 73 -6.63 -13.15 -10.08
C SER A 73 -6.09 -13.68 -11.41
N ILE A 74 -6.75 -13.32 -12.52
CA ILE A 74 -6.38 -13.78 -13.87
C ILE A 74 -6.36 -12.58 -14.81
N VAL A 75 -5.18 -12.22 -15.29
CA VAL A 75 -5.00 -11.19 -16.31
C VAL A 75 -5.29 -11.79 -17.67
N ILE A 76 -6.23 -11.20 -18.39
CA ILE A 76 -6.61 -11.60 -19.75
C ILE A 76 -5.98 -10.69 -20.80
N GLN A 77 -5.49 -9.52 -20.39
CA GLN A 77 -4.85 -8.58 -21.31
C GLN A 77 -3.86 -7.71 -20.57
N LEU A 78 -2.61 -7.66 -21.05
CA LEU A 78 -1.57 -6.75 -20.55
C LEU A 78 -0.92 -6.05 -21.74
N VAL A 79 -1.00 -4.72 -21.78
CA VAL A 79 -0.43 -3.93 -22.87
C VAL A 79 0.47 -2.84 -22.29
N VAL A 80 1.68 -2.75 -22.82
CA VAL A 80 2.62 -1.67 -22.55
C VAL A 80 3.05 -1.05 -23.88
N GLY A 81 2.96 0.27 -23.97
CA GLY A 81 3.39 1.04 -25.14
C GLY A 81 4.85 0.73 -25.50
N ALA A 82 5.15 0.61 -26.79
CA ALA A 82 6.45 0.14 -27.27
C ALA A 82 7.64 0.92 -26.66
N SER A 83 7.53 2.24 -26.60
CA SER A 83 8.54 3.16 -26.03
C SER A 83 8.73 3.00 -24.52
N TYR A 84 7.79 2.37 -23.83
CA TYR A 84 7.80 2.18 -22.37
C TYR A 84 8.08 0.72 -21.96
N ARG A 85 8.31 -0.17 -22.93
CA ARG A 85 8.69 -1.57 -22.65
C ARG A 85 10.06 -1.61 -21.99
N ARG A 86 10.29 -2.65 -21.17
CA ARG A 86 11.53 -2.86 -20.38
C ARG A 86 11.79 -1.83 -19.28
N LEU A 87 10.89 -0.87 -19.05
CA LEU A 87 10.94 0.06 -17.92
C LEU A 87 10.20 -0.45 -16.67
N GLY A 88 9.84 -1.73 -16.62
CA GLY A 88 9.13 -2.33 -15.48
C GLY A 88 7.63 -2.01 -15.39
N ILE A 89 7.05 -1.27 -16.35
CA ILE A 89 5.63 -0.89 -16.36
C ILE A 89 4.70 -2.10 -16.23
N GLY A 90 4.96 -3.18 -16.99
CA GLY A 90 4.15 -4.40 -16.93
C GLY A 90 4.12 -5.01 -15.52
N THR A 91 5.27 -5.10 -14.86
CA THR A 91 5.36 -5.63 -13.49
C THR A 91 4.64 -4.73 -12.50
N ARG A 92 4.74 -3.40 -12.64
CA ARG A 92 3.99 -2.44 -11.80
C ARG A 92 2.48 -2.53 -12.01
N LEU A 93 2.00 -2.74 -13.23
CA LEU A 93 0.60 -3.00 -13.52
C LEU A 93 0.11 -4.28 -12.84
N LEU A 94 0.91 -5.35 -12.85
CA LEU A 94 0.62 -6.55 -12.08
C LEU A 94 0.75 -6.35 -10.57
N PHE A 95 1.62 -5.47 -10.07
CA PHE A 95 1.59 -5.15 -8.64
C PHE A 95 0.35 -4.30 -8.28
N SER A 96 -0.13 -3.46 -9.17
CA SER A 96 -1.35 -2.66 -8.96
C SER A 96 -2.61 -3.53 -8.92
N ALA A 97 -2.76 -4.45 -9.87
CA ALA A 97 -3.97 -5.28 -9.95
C ALA A 97 -4.12 -6.28 -8.78
N TRP A 98 -3.02 -6.59 -8.08
CA TRP A 98 -2.94 -7.72 -7.16
C TRP A 98 -2.36 -7.30 -5.80
N GLY A 99 -1.67 -6.17 -5.67
CA GLY A 99 -1.02 -5.71 -4.43
C GLY A 99 0.06 -6.67 -3.91
N PHE A 100 0.27 -6.66 -2.59
CA PHE A 100 0.96 -7.73 -1.87
C PHE A 100 0.09 -8.99 -1.67
N SER A 101 -1.04 -9.13 -2.40
CA SER A 101 -2.11 -10.08 -2.05
C SER A 101 -1.60 -11.46 -1.68
N ASN A 102 -2.32 -12.07 -0.76
CA ASN A 102 -2.17 -13.48 -0.42
C ASN A 102 -3.16 -14.34 -1.20
N ASP A 103 -3.47 -13.96 -2.45
CA ASP A 103 -4.35 -14.71 -3.35
C ASP A 103 -3.87 -16.16 -3.47
N LYS A 104 -4.82 -17.06 -3.70
CA LYS A 104 -4.53 -18.48 -3.81
C LYS A 104 -3.73 -18.79 -5.08
N ALA A 105 -4.07 -18.12 -6.17
CA ALA A 105 -3.49 -18.34 -7.47
C ALA A 105 -3.45 -17.05 -8.29
N TRP A 106 -2.47 -17.00 -9.18
CA TRP A 106 -2.22 -15.88 -10.04
C TRP A 106 -1.96 -16.28 -11.48
N GLY A 107 -2.86 -15.90 -12.38
CA GLY A 107 -2.87 -16.34 -13.77
C GLY A 107 -2.65 -15.23 -14.80
N ILE A 108 -2.00 -15.57 -15.90
CA ILE A 108 -2.06 -14.82 -17.16
C ILE A 108 -2.37 -15.79 -18.30
N ILE A 109 -3.30 -15.39 -19.16
CA ILE A 109 -3.55 -16.05 -20.45
C ILE A 109 -2.81 -15.26 -21.53
N THR A 110 -1.86 -15.89 -22.22
CA THR A 110 -1.03 -15.18 -23.20
C THR A 110 -0.26 -16.12 -24.12
N SER A 111 -0.02 -15.68 -25.36
CA SER A 111 0.96 -16.26 -26.28
C SER A 111 2.36 -15.62 -26.19
N ASN A 112 2.55 -14.58 -25.36
CA ASN A 112 3.80 -13.84 -25.27
C ASN A 112 4.67 -14.31 -24.08
N PRO A 113 5.86 -14.90 -24.32
CA PRO A 113 6.77 -15.36 -23.26
C PRO A 113 7.19 -14.27 -22.26
N PHE A 114 7.33 -13.01 -22.71
CA PHE A 114 7.73 -11.89 -21.85
C PHE A 114 6.63 -11.51 -20.84
N THR A 115 5.36 -11.71 -21.20
CA THR A 115 4.24 -11.52 -20.27
C THR A 115 4.30 -12.56 -19.13
N ILE A 116 4.71 -13.79 -19.43
CA ILE A 116 4.90 -14.85 -18.43
C ILE A 116 6.09 -14.53 -17.51
N ARG A 117 7.19 -13.98 -18.05
CA ARG A 117 8.29 -13.46 -17.21
C ARG A 117 7.85 -12.31 -16.31
N THR A 118 6.90 -11.49 -16.78
CA THR A 118 6.31 -10.42 -15.99
C THR A 118 5.50 -10.99 -14.82
N LEU A 119 4.69 -12.03 -15.05
CA LEU A 119 4.00 -12.80 -14.00
C LEU A 119 4.99 -13.36 -12.97
N GLU A 120 6.00 -14.11 -13.43
CA GLU A 120 6.99 -14.71 -12.52
C GLU A 120 7.74 -13.67 -11.69
N SER A 121 8.05 -12.51 -12.29
CA SER A 121 8.69 -11.40 -11.60
C SER A 121 7.77 -10.74 -10.58
N ALA A 122 6.48 -10.60 -10.90
CA ALA A 122 5.49 -9.99 -10.01
C ALA A 122 5.15 -10.92 -8.83
N THR A 123 4.99 -12.21 -9.07
CA THR A 123 4.62 -13.15 -8.01
C THR A 123 5.84 -13.75 -7.30
N MET A 124 7.05 -13.46 -7.79
CA MET A 124 8.31 -14.05 -7.36
C MET A 124 8.21 -15.58 -7.32
N ARG A 125 7.60 -16.19 -8.34
CA ARG A 125 7.38 -17.63 -8.43
C ARG A 125 7.61 -18.09 -9.85
N HIS A 126 7.93 -19.36 -10.01
CA HIS A 126 8.06 -19.96 -11.33
C HIS A 126 6.77 -20.62 -11.79
N VAL A 127 6.43 -20.38 -13.05
CA VAL A 127 5.31 -21.06 -13.69
C VAL A 127 5.78 -22.47 -14.10
N LYS A 128 5.00 -23.50 -13.74
CA LYS A 128 5.32 -24.90 -14.04
C LYS A 128 4.04 -25.67 -14.40
N ALA A 129 3.97 -26.32 -15.55
CA ALA A 129 2.77 -27.06 -15.97
C ALA A 129 2.31 -28.08 -14.94
N LYS A 130 3.24 -28.85 -14.35
CA LYS A 130 2.94 -29.79 -13.26
C LYS A 130 2.12 -29.16 -12.12
N ILE A 131 2.47 -27.95 -11.69
CA ILE A 131 1.75 -27.27 -10.61
C ILE A 131 0.42 -26.73 -11.14
N VAL A 132 0.36 -26.21 -12.37
CA VAL A 132 -0.91 -25.81 -12.99
C VAL A 132 -1.89 -27.00 -13.06
N HIS A 133 -1.39 -28.20 -13.37
CA HIS A 133 -2.17 -29.43 -13.43
C HIS A 133 -2.75 -29.84 -12.08
N GLU A 134 -1.99 -29.75 -11.00
CA GLU A 134 -2.47 -30.01 -9.63
C GLU A 134 -3.66 -29.10 -9.25
N PHE A 135 -3.72 -27.88 -9.79
CA PHE A 135 -4.78 -26.91 -9.54
C PHE A 135 -5.82 -26.79 -10.68
N ARG A 136 -5.81 -27.73 -11.64
CA ARG A 136 -6.70 -27.72 -12.81
C ARG A 136 -8.18 -27.50 -12.48
N PRO A 137 -8.81 -28.18 -11.48
CA PRO A 137 -10.23 -28.00 -11.21
C PRO A 137 -10.58 -26.56 -10.81
N LEU A 138 -9.70 -25.93 -10.03
CA LEU A 138 -9.86 -24.56 -9.56
C LEU A 138 -9.74 -23.56 -10.71
N ILE A 139 -8.75 -23.75 -11.59
CA ILE A 139 -8.58 -22.92 -12.79
C ILE A 139 -9.80 -23.05 -13.70
N GLN A 140 -10.25 -24.27 -13.96
CA GLN A 140 -11.42 -24.54 -14.81
C GLN A 140 -12.69 -23.85 -14.28
N GLN A 141 -12.90 -23.85 -12.97
CA GLN A 141 -14.03 -23.18 -12.34
C GLN A 141 -14.01 -21.65 -12.58
N CYS A 142 -12.84 -21.03 -12.48
CA CYS A 142 -12.69 -19.59 -12.75
C CYS A 142 -12.86 -19.26 -14.23
N LEU A 143 -12.22 -20.05 -15.10
CA LEU A 143 -12.28 -19.82 -16.54
C LEU A 143 -13.73 -19.85 -17.04
N LYS A 144 -14.56 -20.80 -16.60
CA LYS A 144 -16.00 -20.89 -16.94
C LYS A 144 -16.84 -19.63 -16.71
N GLN A 145 -16.36 -18.69 -15.89
CA GLN A 145 -17.08 -17.46 -15.58
C GLN A 145 -16.68 -16.27 -16.48
N MET A 146 -15.61 -16.42 -17.27
CA MET A 146 -15.05 -15.36 -18.12
C MET A 146 -15.80 -15.26 -19.45
N ILE A 147 -15.94 -14.03 -19.98
CA ILE A 147 -16.72 -13.76 -21.21
C ILE A 147 -16.17 -14.55 -22.42
N PHE A 148 -14.86 -14.74 -22.49
CA PHE A 148 -14.20 -15.40 -23.62
C PHE A 148 -14.04 -16.92 -23.45
N PHE A 149 -14.61 -17.50 -22.38
CA PHE A 149 -14.50 -18.92 -22.11
C PHE A 149 -15.83 -19.63 -22.35
N THR A 150 -16.14 -19.83 -23.63
CA THR A 150 -17.31 -20.60 -24.06
C THR A 150 -16.80 -21.60 -25.10
N SER A 151 -16.57 -22.85 -24.68
CA SER A 151 -16.09 -24.01 -25.47
C SER A 151 -14.59 -24.19 -25.76
N ALA A 152 -13.69 -23.37 -25.18
CA ALA A 152 -12.26 -23.50 -25.42
C ALA A 152 -11.68 -24.86 -24.95
N HIS A 153 -10.95 -25.55 -25.82
CA HIS A 153 -10.27 -26.80 -25.47
C HIS A 153 -9.08 -26.52 -24.55
N LEU A 154 -9.12 -27.11 -23.36
CA LEU A 154 -8.06 -26.99 -22.36
C LEU A 154 -7.13 -28.20 -22.42
N LYS A 155 -5.83 -27.96 -22.59
CA LYS A 155 -4.79 -28.97 -22.42
C LYS A 155 -3.93 -28.64 -21.22
N ILE A 156 -4.27 -29.28 -20.08
CA ILE A 156 -3.58 -29.11 -18.80
C ILE A 156 -3.14 -30.48 -18.27
N ASP A 157 -1.85 -30.78 -18.41
CA ASP A 157 -1.16 -31.97 -17.94
C ASP A 157 0.20 -31.60 -17.32
N SER A 158 1.03 -32.59 -16.97
CA SER A 158 2.32 -32.34 -16.30
C SER A 158 3.33 -31.56 -17.17
N GLN A 159 3.11 -31.50 -18.49
CA GLN A 159 4.01 -30.87 -19.47
C GLN A 159 3.34 -29.72 -20.25
N ASN A 160 2.00 -29.66 -20.26
CA ASN A 160 1.21 -28.69 -21.01
C ASN A 160 0.30 -27.90 -20.09
N ALA A 161 0.21 -26.59 -20.33
CA ALA A 161 -0.79 -25.73 -19.72
C ALA A 161 -1.21 -24.66 -20.73
N LYS A 162 -2.19 -25.00 -21.57
CA LYS A 162 -2.64 -24.15 -22.67
C LYS A 162 -4.14 -24.25 -22.93
N ILE A 163 -4.63 -23.25 -23.63
CA ILE A 163 -6.03 -23.08 -24.03
C ILE A 163 -6.08 -22.75 -25.52
N ASP A 164 -6.99 -23.38 -26.25
CA ASP A 164 -7.36 -22.90 -27.58
C ASP A 164 -8.36 -21.74 -27.44
N SER A 165 -7.85 -20.51 -27.46
CA SER A 165 -8.66 -19.30 -27.39
C SER A 165 -9.15 -18.84 -28.76
N LYS A 166 -8.83 -19.58 -29.83
CA LYS A 166 -9.08 -19.20 -31.23
C LYS A 166 -8.54 -17.80 -31.56
N PHE A 167 -7.45 -17.42 -30.90
CA PHE A 167 -6.86 -16.10 -31.03
C PHE A 167 -5.59 -16.16 -31.89
N TYR A 168 -5.76 -15.83 -33.18
CA TYR A 168 -4.78 -16.09 -34.24
C TYR A 168 -3.71 -15.00 -34.40
N VAL A 169 -2.96 -14.73 -33.33
CA VAL A 169 -1.83 -13.78 -33.38
C VAL A 169 -0.59 -14.38 -34.02
N ASP A 170 0.26 -13.53 -34.60
CA ASP A 170 1.55 -13.94 -35.18
C ASP A 170 2.48 -14.51 -34.10
N GLN A 171 2.78 -15.80 -34.22
CA GLN A 171 3.67 -16.56 -33.33
C GLN A 171 4.97 -16.99 -34.04
N SER A 172 5.30 -16.42 -35.21
CA SER A 172 6.43 -16.84 -36.05
C SER A 172 7.79 -16.81 -35.34
N ASN A 173 7.99 -15.88 -34.40
CA ASN A 173 9.23 -15.73 -33.63
C ASN A 173 9.17 -16.32 -32.21
N ILE A 174 8.17 -17.13 -31.88
CA ILE A 174 7.92 -17.61 -30.51
C ILE A 174 9.12 -18.35 -29.91
N ARG A 175 9.85 -19.12 -30.74
CA ARG A 175 11.05 -19.87 -30.32
C ARG A 175 12.18 -18.93 -29.92
N GLY A 176 12.42 -17.90 -30.71
CA GLY A 176 13.41 -16.85 -30.41
C GLY A 176 13.03 -16.03 -29.17
N ASP A 177 11.74 -15.73 -29.00
CA ASP A 177 11.25 -14.99 -27.84
C ASP A 177 11.31 -15.81 -26.55
N LEU A 178 11.03 -17.12 -26.61
CA LEU A 178 11.24 -18.06 -25.51
C LEU A 178 12.71 -18.09 -25.08
N LEU A 179 13.64 -18.23 -26.03
CA LEU A 179 15.08 -18.20 -25.77
C LEU A 179 15.51 -16.87 -25.11
N LYS A 180 15.02 -15.74 -25.60
CA LYS A 180 15.32 -14.42 -25.01
C LYS A 180 14.75 -14.27 -23.60
N ALA A 181 13.53 -14.75 -23.37
CA ALA A 181 12.80 -14.57 -22.11
C ALA A 181 13.28 -15.53 -21.00
N PHE A 182 13.60 -16.77 -21.36
CA PHE A 182 13.91 -17.84 -20.41
C PHE A 182 15.37 -18.28 -20.41
N LYS A 183 16.18 -17.90 -21.42
CA LYS A 183 17.63 -18.15 -21.56
C LYS A 183 18.04 -19.56 -21.11
N ASP A 184 18.46 -19.68 -19.84
CA ASP A 184 19.04 -20.88 -19.23
C ASP A 184 18.00 -21.80 -18.56
N ARG A 185 16.71 -21.46 -18.64
CA ARG A 185 15.62 -22.25 -18.06
C ARG A 185 14.83 -22.97 -19.14
N ASN A 186 14.65 -24.27 -18.94
CA ASN A 186 13.81 -25.09 -19.81
C ASN A 186 12.35 -24.61 -19.75
N TRP A 187 11.77 -24.41 -20.93
CA TRP A 187 10.36 -24.08 -21.08
C TRP A 187 9.46 -25.24 -20.61
N GLN A 188 8.38 -24.95 -19.87
CA GLN A 188 7.60 -25.98 -19.17
C GLN A 188 6.07 -25.94 -19.39
N LEU A 189 5.55 -25.21 -20.38
CA LEU A 189 4.09 -25.18 -20.65
C LEU A 189 3.68 -25.79 -21.99
N GLY A 190 4.61 -26.46 -22.67
CA GLY A 190 4.39 -27.05 -24.00
C GLY A 190 4.47 -26.03 -25.14
N SER A 191 4.53 -26.52 -26.37
CA SER A 191 4.46 -25.67 -27.56
C SER A 191 3.03 -25.15 -27.78
N LEU A 192 2.93 -23.98 -28.43
CA LEU A 192 1.66 -23.47 -28.94
C LEU A 192 1.47 -23.89 -30.39
N ASN A 193 0.26 -24.34 -30.68
CA ASN A 193 -0.30 -24.41 -32.02
C ASN A 193 -1.00 -23.08 -32.33
N ARG A 194 -1.38 -22.92 -33.59
CA ARG A 194 -2.14 -21.77 -34.07
C ARG A 194 -3.46 -21.60 -33.29
N GLY A 195 -3.70 -20.40 -32.78
CA GLY A 195 -4.90 -20.07 -31.99
C GLY A 195 -4.80 -20.43 -30.50
N GLU A 196 -3.74 -21.14 -30.09
CA GLU A 196 -3.52 -21.47 -28.68
C GLU A 196 -2.77 -20.37 -27.94
N GLU A 197 -3.05 -20.27 -26.64
CA GLU A 197 -2.34 -19.44 -25.66
C GLU A 197 -1.95 -20.26 -24.44
N TRP A 198 -0.89 -19.85 -23.75
CA TRP A 198 -0.50 -20.49 -22.50
C TRP A 198 -1.38 -20.03 -21.34
N LEU A 199 -1.67 -20.98 -20.45
CA LEU A 199 -2.27 -20.75 -19.14
C LEU A 199 -1.15 -20.70 -18.11
N ALA A 200 -0.53 -19.53 -17.97
CA ALA A 200 0.56 -19.35 -17.02
C ALA A 200 -0.01 -19.02 -15.64
N PHE A 201 0.15 -19.93 -14.67
CA PHE A 201 -0.25 -19.70 -13.28
C PHE A 201 0.90 -19.87 -12.29
N THR A 202 0.86 -19.05 -11.24
CA THR A 202 1.63 -19.24 -10.01
C THR A 202 0.67 -19.30 -8.81
N PHE A 203 1.11 -19.88 -7.70
CA PHE A 203 0.25 -20.21 -6.57
C PHE A 203 0.91 -19.86 -5.25
N GLN A 204 0.10 -19.45 -4.27
CA GLN A 204 0.52 -19.01 -2.94
C GLN A 204 1.55 -19.94 -2.29
N GLY A 205 1.32 -21.25 -2.35
CA GLY A 205 2.14 -22.28 -1.70
C GLY A 205 3.43 -22.65 -2.44
N GLN A 206 3.68 -22.09 -3.63
CA GLN A 206 4.92 -22.36 -4.35
C GLN A 206 6.12 -21.71 -3.68
N PRO A 207 7.33 -22.30 -3.83
CA PRO A 207 8.57 -21.66 -3.44
C PRO A 207 8.74 -20.28 -4.09
N LEU A 208 9.16 -19.31 -3.29
CA LEU A 208 9.49 -17.97 -3.76
C LEU A 208 10.89 -17.94 -4.39
N VAL A 209 11.01 -17.17 -5.46
CA VAL A 209 12.23 -16.87 -6.21
C VAL A 209 12.48 -15.38 -6.07
N ILE A 210 13.28 -15.01 -5.08
CA ILE A 210 13.44 -13.61 -4.74
C ILE A 210 14.53 -12.97 -5.62
N PRO A 211 14.24 -11.81 -6.24
CA PRO A 211 15.26 -11.03 -6.92
C PRO A 211 16.39 -10.65 -5.96
N LYS A 212 17.64 -10.94 -6.31
CA LYS A 212 18.80 -10.47 -5.53
C LYS A 212 18.92 -8.94 -5.64
N GLY A 213 19.28 -8.27 -4.53
CA GLY A 213 19.68 -6.86 -4.51
C GLY A 213 18.55 -5.86 -4.71
N ARG A 214 18.80 -4.83 -5.56
CA ARG A 214 17.97 -3.62 -5.73
C ARG A 214 16.50 -3.90 -6.04
N LYS A 215 16.20 -4.95 -6.82
CA LYS A 215 14.84 -5.28 -7.26
C LYS A 215 13.87 -5.58 -6.11
N PHE A 216 14.35 -6.10 -4.98
CA PHE A 216 13.51 -6.31 -3.80
C PHE A 216 13.16 -4.99 -3.11
N LEU A 217 14.09 -4.02 -3.10
CA LEU A 217 13.85 -2.69 -2.56
C LEU A 217 12.86 -1.91 -3.42
N ASP A 218 13.00 -1.97 -4.75
CA ASP A 218 12.08 -1.30 -5.68
C ASP A 218 10.63 -1.82 -5.51
N PHE A 219 10.48 -3.12 -5.18
CA PHE A 219 9.18 -3.71 -4.86
C PHE A 219 8.58 -3.16 -3.55
N ILE A 220 9.40 -3.03 -2.51
CA ILE A 220 9.00 -2.42 -1.24
C ILE A 220 8.57 -0.96 -1.46
N GLU A 221 9.39 -0.17 -2.15
CA GLU A 221 9.11 1.25 -2.42
C GLU A 221 7.83 1.44 -3.25
N PHE A 222 7.58 0.57 -4.24
CA PHE A 222 6.36 0.63 -5.04
C PHE A 222 5.09 0.41 -4.19
N SER A 223 5.13 -0.50 -3.23
CA SER A 223 3.96 -0.72 -2.36
C SER A 223 3.67 0.44 -1.44
N GLU A 224 4.68 1.20 -1.01
CA GLU A 224 4.46 2.39 -0.18
C GLU A 224 3.74 3.50 -0.94
N GLN A 225 4.09 3.69 -2.20
CA GLN A 225 3.42 4.67 -3.05
C GLN A 225 1.93 4.37 -3.16
N ASN A 226 1.58 3.10 -3.38
CA ASN A 226 0.18 2.67 -3.46
C ASN A 226 -0.55 2.75 -2.11
N LEU A 227 0.17 2.51 -1.00
CA LEU A 227 -0.39 2.60 0.35
C LEU A 227 -0.90 4.02 0.63
N ARG A 228 -0.14 5.06 0.29
CA ARG A 228 -0.54 6.46 0.50
C ARG A 228 -1.86 6.79 -0.20
N GLU A 229 -2.01 6.33 -1.44
CA GLU A 229 -3.27 6.50 -2.18
C GLU A 229 -4.41 5.71 -1.56
N ALA A 230 -4.14 4.50 -1.04
CA ALA A 230 -5.13 3.68 -0.36
C ALA A 230 -5.62 4.34 0.94
N TYR A 231 -4.72 4.90 1.76
CA TYR A 231 -5.08 5.64 2.98
C TYR A 231 -6.03 6.80 2.70
N GLN A 232 -5.78 7.57 1.64
CA GLN A 232 -6.65 8.68 1.27
C GLN A 232 -8.08 8.23 0.90
N ARG A 233 -8.26 6.97 0.49
CA ARG A 233 -9.57 6.40 0.14
C ARG A 233 -10.26 5.69 1.30
N MET A 234 -9.58 5.49 2.43
CA MET A 234 -10.18 4.80 3.58
C MET A 234 -11.29 5.64 4.21
N LYS A 235 -12.45 5.01 4.47
CA LYS A 235 -13.53 5.61 5.26
C LYS A 235 -13.18 5.58 6.75
N ILE A 236 -12.46 6.60 7.21
CA ILE A 236 -11.98 6.70 8.60
C ILE A 236 -13.12 6.87 9.63
N THR A 237 -14.31 7.29 9.18
CA THR A 237 -15.48 7.63 10.02
C THR A 237 -16.05 6.47 10.83
N GLU A 238 -15.74 5.22 10.50
CA GLU A 238 -16.29 4.03 11.18
C GLU A 238 -15.36 3.47 12.29
N HIS A 239 -14.19 4.06 12.51
CA HIS A 239 -13.19 3.48 13.41
C HIS A 239 -13.40 3.85 14.89
N GLY A 240 -13.28 2.86 15.78
CA GLY A 240 -13.45 3.03 17.23
C GLY A 240 -12.48 4.02 17.88
N TRP A 241 -11.28 4.24 17.32
CA TRP A 241 -10.30 5.19 17.86
C TRP A 241 -10.69 6.66 17.65
N ALA A 242 -11.64 6.96 16.74
CA ALA A 242 -12.11 8.33 16.51
C ALA A 242 -13.06 8.84 17.61
N ARG A 243 -13.56 7.96 18.49
CA ARG A 243 -14.66 8.27 19.44
C ARG A 243 -14.26 9.01 20.71
N HIS A 244 -12.97 9.16 21.00
CA HIS A 244 -12.49 9.64 22.30
C HIS A 244 -11.74 10.98 22.27
N ALA A 245 -11.81 11.73 21.15
CA ALA A 245 -11.02 12.96 20.97
C ALA A 245 -11.23 14.01 22.07
N ALA A 246 -12.48 14.27 22.49
CA ALA A 246 -12.77 15.24 23.55
C ALA A 246 -12.13 14.84 24.89
N LYS A 247 -12.20 13.56 25.25
CA LYS A 247 -11.57 13.04 26.46
C LYS A 247 -10.04 13.14 26.39
N GLU A 248 -9.45 12.81 25.25
CA GLU A 248 -8.01 12.91 25.03
C GLU A 248 -7.51 14.35 25.14
N VAL A 249 -8.23 15.30 24.55
CA VAL A 249 -7.95 16.73 24.68
C VAL A 249 -8.00 17.16 26.14
N ASN A 250 -9.06 16.83 26.87
CA ASN A 250 -9.16 17.19 28.29
C ASN A 250 -7.99 16.62 29.11
N GLN A 251 -7.60 15.36 28.87
CA GLN A 251 -6.46 14.75 29.55
C GLN A 251 -5.13 15.45 29.23
N ILE A 252 -4.96 15.95 28.00
CA ILE A 252 -3.78 16.72 27.62
C ILE A 252 -3.78 18.06 28.35
N LEU A 253 -4.91 18.78 28.35
CA LEU A 253 -5.02 20.08 29.03
C LEU A 253 -4.81 19.94 30.54
N GLU A 254 -5.42 18.94 31.19
CA GLU A 254 -5.19 18.60 32.60
C GLU A 254 -3.71 18.36 32.90
N LEU A 255 -3.02 17.60 32.05
CA LEU A 255 -1.59 17.34 32.19
C LEU A 255 -0.76 18.61 32.04
N LEU A 256 -1.09 19.49 31.09
CA LEU A 256 -0.39 20.76 30.91
C LEU A 256 -0.57 21.68 32.13
N VAL A 257 -1.77 21.72 32.72
CA VAL A 257 -2.03 22.44 33.98
C VAL A 257 -1.19 21.88 35.13
N GLN A 258 -1.11 20.54 35.27
CA GLN A 258 -0.30 19.90 36.30
C GLN A 258 1.20 20.22 36.18
N LEU A 259 1.67 20.54 34.98
CA LEU A 259 3.04 20.97 34.70
C LEU A 259 3.24 22.50 34.89
N GLY A 260 2.21 23.21 35.36
CA GLY A 260 2.26 24.66 35.60
C GLY A 260 2.19 25.51 34.33
N LEU A 261 1.66 24.98 33.23
CA LEU A 261 1.52 25.71 31.96
C LEU A 261 0.15 26.37 31.85
N GLU A 262 0.12 27.59 31.30
CA GLU A 262 -1.13 28.24 30.91
C GLU A 262 -1.79 27.48 29.76
N VAL A 263 -3.07 27.13 29.93
CA VAL A 263 -3.82 26.34 28.95
C VAL A 263 -4.84 27.15 28.14
N ASN A 264 -4.91 28.47 28.33
CA ASN A 264 -5.68 29.34 27.45
C ASN A 264 -4.86 29.67 26.18
N PHE A 265 -4.70 28.68 25.32
CA PHE A 265 -3.92 28.83 24.10
C PHE A 265 -4.66 29.71 23.09
N GLN A 266 -4.09 30.87 22.78
CA GLN A 266 -4.62 31.76 21.75
C GLN A 266 -4.53 31.15 20.35
N ARG A 267 -3.45 30.39 20.07
CA ARG A 267 -3.23 29.74 18.77
C ARG A 267 -2.72 28.32 18.94
N VAL A 268 -3.46 27.37 18.37
CA VAL A 268 -3.17 25.93 18.39
C VAL A 268 -2.98 25.43 16.95
N ALA A 269 -2.01 24.54 16.74
CA ALA A 269 -1.93 23.75 15.51
C ALA A 269 -2.07 22.26 15.82
N ASP A 270 -2.67 21.52 14.90
CA ASP A 270 -2.81 20.07 14.93
C ASP A 270 -2.13 19.49 13.69
N PHE A 271 -0.90 19.01 13.86
CA PHE A 271 -0.03 18.50 12.80
C PHE A 271 -0.32 17.02 12.55
N GLY A 272 -0.73 16.68 11.32
CA GLY A 272 -1.25 15.35 11.02
C GLY A 272 -2.67 15.17 11.54
N CYS A 273 -3.52 16.19 11.40
CA CYS A 273 -4.84 16.23 12.04
C CYS A 273 -5.81 15.16 11.53
N GLY A 274 -5.52 14.51 10.39
CA GLY A 274 -6.41 13.58 9.73
C GLY A 274 -7.79 14.21 9.53
N ILE A 275 -8.83 13.52 10.03
CA ILE A 275 -10.22 13.98 9.98
C ILE A 275 -10.57 15.12 10.96
N GLY A 276 -9.58 15.70 11.66
CA GLY A 276 -9.75 16.89 12.48
C GLY A 276 -10.37 16.66 13.85
N ARG A 277 -10.43 15.43 14.36
CA ARG A 277 -11.15 15.09 15.61
C ARG A 277 -10.65 15.87 16.84
N HIS A 278 -9.34 16.07 16.97
CA HIS A 278 -8.74 16.87 18.05
C HIS A 278 -8.90 18.36 17.78
N SER A 279 -8.70 18.79 16.54
CA SER A 279 -8.93 20.17 16.11
C SER A 279 -10.34 20.67 16.45
N ILE A 280 -11.37 19.87 16.17
CA ILE A 280 -12.77 20.17 16.49
C ILE A 280 -13.00 20.20 18.01
N ALA A 281 -12.44 19.25 18.76
CA ALA A 281 -12.55 19.22 20.22
C ALA A 281 -11.90 20.44 20.89
N MET A 282 -10.71 20.84 20.45
CA MET A 282 -10.05 22.07 20.89
C MET A 282 -10.86 23.32 20.52
N GLY A 283 -11.43 23.36 19.32
CA GLY A 283 -12.29 24.46 18.87
C GLY A 283 -13.56 24.63 19.73
N LYS A 284 -14.19 23.53 20.15
CA LYS A 284 -15.35 23.55 21.06
C LYS A 284 -15.02 24.10 22.46
N LEU A 285 -13.75 24.06 22.87
CA LEU A 285 -13.26 24.67 24.10
C LEU A 285 -12.88 26.15 23.92
N GLY A 286 -13.08 26.72 22.73
CA GLY A 286 -12.85 28.14 22.45
C GLY A 286 -11.47 28.48 21.86
N HIS A 287 -10.57 27.51 21.70
CA HIS A 287 -9.24 27.77 21.14
C HIS A 287 -9.29 28.09 19.64
N SER A 288 -8.39 28.96 19.14
CA SER A 288 -8.21 29.13 17.70
C SER A 288 -7.27 28.05 17.17
N VAL A 289 -7.76 27.22 16.24
CA VAL A 289 -7.07 26.00 15.78
C VAL A 289 -6.87 26.00 14.28
N ILE A 290 -5.68 25.58 13.83
CA ILE A 290 -5.46 25.15 12.45
C ILE A 290 -5.06 23.66 12.41
N GLY A 291 -5.87 22.84 11.75
CA GLY A 291 -5.54 21.44 11.46
C GLY A 291 -4.82 21.32 10.11
N ILE A 292 -3.72 20.57 10.07
CA ILE A 292 -2.91 20.40 8.87
C ILE A 292 -2.71 18.91 8.59
N ASP A 293 -3.04 18.49 7.38
CA ASP A 293 -2.82 17.12 6.91
C ASP A 293 -2.49 17.11 5.41
N TYR A 294 -1.76 16.11 4.93
CA TYR A 294 -1.44 15.99 3.50
C TYR A 294 -2.59 15.35 2.69
N GLY A 295 -3.57 14.73 3.36
CA GLY A 295 -4.68 14.01 2.75
C GLY A 295 -5.85 14.95 2.42
N PRO A 296 -6.10 15.30 1.13
CA PRO A 296 -7.18 16.22 0.77
C PRO A 296 -8.57 15.70 1.18
N ASN A 297 -8.80 14.38 1.08
CA ASN A 297 -10.06 13.76 1.50
C ASN A 297 -10.29 13.87 3.02
N PHE A 298 -9.23 13.80 3.82
CA PHE A 298 -9.35 13.97 5.27
C PHE A 298 -9.69 15.41 5.63
N ILE A 299 -9.03 16.37 4.98
CA ILE A 299 -9.32 17.80 5.16
C ILE A 299 -10.74 18.15 4.71
N GLN A 300 -11.22 17.59 3.61
CA GLN A 300 -12.61 17.77 3.19
C GLN A 300 -13.59 17.31 4.28
N HIS A 301 -13.39 16.11 4.82
CA HIS A 301 -14.26 15.60 5.89
C HIS A 301 -14.16 16.41 7.19
N ALA A 302 -12.96 16.87 7.54
CA ALA A 302 -12.73 17.73 8.70
C ALA A 302 -13.48 19.07 8.55
N GLU A 303 -13.49 19.64 7.35
CA GLU A 303 -14.21 20.85 7.01
C GLU A 303 -15.74 20.67 7.04
N GLU A 304 -16.25 19.52 6.59
CA GLU A 304 -17.68 19.15 6.74
C GLU A 304 -18.06 19.09 8.24
N THR A 305 -17.29 18.36 9.05
CA THR A 305 -17.50 18.26 10.51
C THR A 305 -17.45 19.62 11.20
N ARG A 306 -16.53 20.50 10.77
CA ARG A 306 -16.42 21.87 11.28
C ARG A 306 -17.68 22.69 11.04
N ARG A 307 -18.23 22.61 9.82
CA ARG A 307 -19.44 23.34 9.41
C ARG A 307 -20.65 22.84 10.19
N GLU A 308 -20.80 21.53 10.34
CA GLU A 308 -21.85 20.92 11.16
C GLU A 308 -21.78 21.38 12.62
N ALA A 309 -20.57 21.49 13.17
CA ALA A 309 -20.35 22.00 14.52
C ALA A 309 -20.41 23.54 14.64
N SER A 310 -20.62 24.27 13.54
CA SER A 310 -20.65 25.74 13.48
C SER A 310 -19.42 26.44 14.08
N LEU A 311 -18.23 25.83 13.95
CA LEU A 311 -16.99 26.34 14.53
C LEU A 311 -16.27 27.31 13.59
N GLN A 312 -16.27 28.61 13.92
CA GLN A 312 -15.58 29.65 13.14
C GLN A 312 -14.10 29.82 13.52
N ASN A 313 -13.72 29.34 14.70
CA ASN A 313 -12.36 29.41 15.26
C ASN A 313 -11.44 28.27 14.81
N VAL A 314 -11.93 27.33 13.98
CA VAL A 314 -11.15 26.20 13.46
C VAL A 314 -10.96 26.37 11.96
N GLN A 315 -9.77 26.08 11.46
CA GLN A 315 -9.45 26.08 10.02
C GLN A 315 -8.69 24.81 9.67
N PHE A 316 -8.78 24.38 8.41
CA PHE A 316 -8.06 23.20 7.91
C PHE A 316 -7.25 23.53 6.66
N LYS A 317 -6.07 22.90 6.53
CA LYS A 317 -5.17 23.12 5.40
C LYS A 317 -4.59 21.80 4.89
N VAL A 318 -4.67 21.60 3.57
CA VAL A 318 -3.94 20.52 2.89
C VAL A 318 -2.48 20.94 2.74
N ALA A 319 -1.58 20.33 3.52
CA ALA A 319 -0.14 20.55 3.40
C ALA A 319 0.67 19.36 3.94
N ASP A 320 1.89 19.18 3.40
CA ASP A 320 2.85 18.23 3.93
C ASP A 320 3.71 18.91 5.01
N ILE A 321 3.52 18.52 6.27
CA ILE A 321 4.25 19.11 7.41
C ILE A 321 5.77 18.83 7.39
N ARG A 322 6.28 18.00 6.46
CA ARG A 322 7.72 17.79 6.23
C ARG A 322 8.34 18.83 5.28
N SER A 323 7.52 19.63 4.60
CA SER A 323 7.98 20.64 3.63
C SER A 323 8.72 21.83 4.28
N GLY A 324 8.58 21.99 5.59
CA GLY A 324 9.13 23.13 6.33
C GLY A 324 8.34 24.42 6.13
N GLU A 325 7.14 24.35 5.54
CA GLU A 325 6.24 25.50 5.39
C GLU A 325 5.94 26.15 6.76
N LYS A 326 5.91 27.49 6.79
CA LYS A 326 5.55 28.27 7.96
C LYS A 326 4.04 28.52 7.96
N PHE A 327 3.33 27.88 8.88
CA PHE A 327 1.88 27.98 9.07
C PHE A 327 1.50 29.05 10.10
N GLY A 328 2.42 29.45 10.98
CA GLY A 328 2.17 30.49 11.97
C GLY A 328 3.19 30.50 13.11
N ARG A 329 2.75 31.05 14.25
CA ARG A 329 3.39 30.91 15.56
C ARG A 329 2.30 30.42 16.52
N PHE A 330 2.50 29.25 17.12
CA PHE A 330 1.49 28.59 17.96
C PHE A 330 1.98 28.48 19.40
N ASN A 331 1.08 28.67 20.35
CA ASN A 331 1.36 28.46 21.78
C ASN A 331 1.33 26.96 22.10
N LEU A 332 0.52 26.19 21.36
CA LEU A 332 0.42 24.74 21.46
C LEU A 332 0.45 24.11 20.05
N ILE A 333 1.27 23.07 19.88
CA ILE A 333 1.18 22.17 18.72
C ILE A 333 0.84 20.76 19.21
N LEU A 334 -0.23 20.18 18.68
CA LEU A 334 -0.52 18.77 18.81
C LEU A 334 0.10 18.03 17.62
N CYS A 335 0.81 16.93 17.89
CA CYS A 335 1.34 16.01 16.88
C CYS A 335 1.14 14.59 17.40
N LEU A 336 -0.11 14.15 17.41
CA LEU A 336 -0.54 12.94 18.10
C LEU A 336 -0.67 11.76 17.11
N TYR A 337 -0.49 10.55 17.62
CA TYR A 337 -0.65 9.27 16.91
C TYR A 337 0.29 9.09 15.73
N ASP A 338 1.49 8.60 16.03
CA ASP A 338 2.50 8.09 15.08
C ASP A 338 2.79 8.91 13.82
N VAL A 339 2.38 10.18 13.78
CA VAL A 339 2.72 11.17 12.74
C VAL A 339 4.23 11.25 12.62
N ILE A 340 4.91 11.43 13.76
CA ILE A 340 6.33 11.11 13.92
C ILE A 340 6.43 9.60 14.08
N GLY A 341 7.13 8.92 13.18
CA GLY A 341 7.22 7.47 13.11
C GLY A 341 6.52 6.87 11.89
N SER A 342 5.60 7.58 11.25
CA SER A 342 4.91 7.13 10.04
C SER A 342 5.84 6.92 8.84
N PHE A 343 7.05 7.49 8.86
CA PHE A 343 8.00 7.43 7.75
C PHE A 343 9.18 6.51 8.08
N PRO A 344 9.56 5.59 7.18
CA PRO A 344 10.67 4.66 7.42
C PRO A 344 12.05 5.33 7.43
N LYS A 345 12.18 6.50 6.81
CA LYS A 345 13.42 7.29 6.77
C LYS A 345 13.44 8.29 7.92
N GLU A 346 14.48 8.25 8.76
CA GLU A 346 14.57 9.18 9.90
C GLU A 346 14.50 10.64 9.51
N GLY A 347 15.19 11.01 8.42
CA GLY A 347 15.22 12.39 7.96
C GLY A 347 13.83 12.95 7.63
N ASP A 348 12.85 12.10 7.29
CA ASP A 348 11.48 12.55 7.07
C ASP A 348 10.76 12.84 8.40
N ASN A 349 11.01 12.05 9.45
CA ASN A 349 10.47 12.30 10.80
C ASN A 349 11.15 13.52 11.45
N GLU A 350 12.47 13.66 11.32
CA GLU A 350 13.21 14.82 11.84
C GLU A 350 12.76 16.13 11.18
N ARG A 351 12.36 16.11 9.90
CA ARG A 351 11.74 17.28 9.23
C ARG A 351 10.45 17.73 9.90
N ILE A 352 9.65 16.81 10.45
CA ILE A 352 8.44 17.15 11.21
C ILE A 352 8.83 17.87 12.50
N ILE A 353 9.82 17.35 13.24
CA ILE A 353 10.32 17.95 14.48
C ILE A 353 10.88 19.35 14.23
N LEU A 354 11.67 19.52 13.16
CA LEU A 354 12.15 20.82 12.72
C LEU A 354 11.00 21.79 12.40
N ASN A 355 9.93 21.31 11.79
CA ASN A 355 8.79 22.15 11.44
C ASN A 355 7.93 22.52 12.66
N ILE A 356 7.81 21.61 13.65
CA ILE A 356 7.23 21.92 14.97
C ILE A 356 8.00 23.08 15.59
N ARG A 357 9.33 22.98 15.70
CA ARG A 357 10.17 24.06 16.22
C ARG A 357 9.97 25.38 15.48
N ARG A 358 9.94 25.34 14.14
CA ARG A 358 9.78 26.54 13.30
C ARG A 358 8.44 27.26 13.52
N ASN A 359 7.39 26.52 13.87
CA ASN A 359 6.04 27.04 14.01
C ASN A 359 5.62 27.26 15.48
N LEU A 360 6.40 26.80 16.46
CA LEU A 360 6.18 27.15 17.86
C LEU A 360 6.50 28.63 18.12
N ALA A 361 5.67 29.26 18.93
CA ALA A 361 6.01 30.53 19.57
C ALA A 361 7.13 30.31 20.60
N ARG A 362 7.79 31.39 21.02
CA ARG A 362 8.71 31.32 22.16
C ARG A 362 7.94 30.90 23.40
N ASN A 363 8.50 30.00 24.20
CA ASN A 363 7.84 29.32 25.32
C ASN A 363 6.60 28.48 24.93
N GLY A 364 6.31 28.34 23.64
CA GLY A 364 5.26 27.46 23.15
C GLY A 364 5.64 26.00 23.39
N VAL A 365 4.61 25.16 23.57
CA VAL A 365 4.78 23.73 23.83
C VAL A 365 4.21 22.89 22.70
N ALA A 366 4.81 21.71 22.49
CA ALA A 366 4.24 20.70 21.62
C ALA A 366 3.97 19.41 22.40
N VAL A 367 2.82 18.80 22.16
CA VAL A 367 2.43 17.51 22.72
C VAL A 367 2.48 16.49 21.60
N ILE A 368 3.38 15.53 21.73
CA ILE A 368 3.67 14.51 20.73
C ILE A 368 3.30 13.14 21.28
N SER A 369 2.66 12.31 20.45
CA SER A 369 2.59 10.88 20.73
C SER A 369 3.04 10.01 19.56
N THR A 370 3.74 8.92 19.87
CA THR A 370 4.27 7.96 18.89
C THR A 370 4.39 6.56 19.49
N MET A 371 4.39 5.54 18.63
CA MET A 371 4.49 4.14 19.01
C MET A 371 5.76 3.81 19.82
N ASN A 372 5.57 3.00 20.86
CA ASN A 372 6.60 2.53 21.77
C ASN A 372 7.43 1.37 21.18
N LYS A 373 8.70 1.65 20.87
CA LYS A 373 9.68 0.65 20.38
C LYS A 373 10.00 -0.41 21.42
N ALA A 374 10.20 -0.02 22.68
CA ALA A 374 10.62 -0.93 23.74
C ALA A 374 9.57 -2.01 24.01
N LEU A 375 8.29 -1.64 24.09
CA LEU A 375 7.19 -2.61 24.13
C LEU A 375 7.21 -3.53 22.91
N THR A 376 7.34 -2.96 21.71
CA THR A 376 7.34 -3.74 20.46
C THR A 376 8.47 -4.77 20.44
N LEU A 377 9.69 -4.37 20.79
CA LEU A 377 10.84 -5.26 20.88
C LEU A 377 10.65 -6.32 21.95
N ASN A 378 10.05 -5.97 23.09
CA ASN A 378 9.74 -6.92 24.15
C ASN A 378 8.77 -8.00 23.69
N LEU A 379 7.73 -7.63 22.94
CA LEU A 379 6.77 -8.58 22.35
C LEU A 379 7.44 -9.47 21.30
N LEU A 380 8.34 -8.92 20.48
CA LEU A 380 9.08 -9.67 19.45
C LEU A 380 10.13 -10.64 20.02
N LYS A 381 10.52 -10.55 21.30
CA LYS A 381 11.42 -11.55 21.94
C LYS A 381 10.87 -12.96 21.82
N LYS A 382 9.53 -13.12 21.85
CA LYS A 382 8.84 -14.42 21.71
C LYS A 382 8.80 -14.92 20.27
N THR A 383 9.11 -14.08 19.29
CA THR A 383 9.08 -14.39 17.85
C THR A 383 10.40 -14.01 17.18
N LYS A 384 11.55 -14.53 17.64
CA LYS A 384 12.91 -14.18 17.15
C LYS A 384 13.06 -14.15 15.62
N GLN A 385 12.30 -14.97 14.90
CA GLN A 385 12.22 -14.99 13.43
C GLN A 385 11.74 -13.68 12.79
N HIS A 386 11.05 -12.84 13.55
CA HIS A 386 10.55 -11.51 13.18
C HIS A 386 11.55 -10.40 13.54
N ILE A 387 12.79 -10.75 13.88
CA ILE A 387 13.90 -9.81 14.00
C ILE A 387 14.96 -10.19 12.97
N VAL A 388 15.33 -9.26 12.11
CA VAL A 388 16.34 -9.45 11.07
C VAL A 388 17.39 -8.35 11.14
N HIS A 389 18.66 -8.68 10.89
CA HIS A 389 19.70 -7.65 10.83
C HIS A 389 19.57 -6.81 9.56
N ASP A 390 19.57 -7.46 8.39
CA ASP A 390 19.49 -6.84 7.07
C ASP A 390 18.46 -7.61 6.24
N LEU A 391 17.33 -6.96 5.94
CA LEU A 391 16.22 -7.58 5.23
C LEU A 391 16.56 -7.85 3.77
N SER A 392 17.44 -7.05 3.15
CA SER A 392 17.90 -7.29 1.78
C SER A 392 18.64 -8.63 1.64
N LYS A 393 19.24 -9.12 2.73
CA LYS A 393 19.90 -10.43 2.80
C LYS A 393 18.95 -11.56 3.18
N LYS A 394 17.81 -11.27 3.83
CA LYS A 394 16.80 -12.27 4.24
C LYS A 394 15.36 -11.87 3.86
N PRO A 395 15.07 -11.59 2.58
CA PRO A 395 13.77 -11.07 2.15
C PRO A 395 12.61 -12.05 2.38
N MET A 396 12.90 -13.36 2.49
CA MET A 396 11.93 -14.38 2.87
C MET A 396 11.24 -14.13 4.22
N ARG A 397 11.87 -13.40 5.14
CA ARG A 397 11.26 -13.05 6.43
C ARG A 397 10.04 -12.15 6.22
N LEU A 398 10.15 -11.15 5.36
CA LEU A 398 9.02 -10.26 5.03
C LEU A 398 7.96 -10.98 4.21
N MET A 399 8.39 -11.77 3.21
CA MET A 399 7.44 -12.46 2.34
C MET A 399 6.54 -13.45 3.08
N ARG A 400 7.06 -14.11 4.12
CA ARG A 400 6.31 -15.06 4.97
C ARG A 400 5.52 -14.38 6.10
N LEU A 401 5.71 -13.09 6.32
CA LEU A 401 4.93 -12.34 7.31
C LEU A 401 3.45 -12.41 6.91
N LYS A 402 2.61 -12.77 7.87
CA LYS A 402 1.16 -12.85 7.65
C LYS A 402 0.60 -11.43 7.55
N PRO A 403 -0.37 -11.17 6.67
CA PRO A 403 -1.11 -9.92 6.72
C PRO A 403 -2.05 -9.89 7.93
N SER A 404 -2.22 -8.70 8.52
CA SER A 404 -3.27 -8.35 9.46
C SER A 404 -4.41 -7.60 8.75
N ASN A 405 -5.57 -7.52 9.39
CA ASN A 405 -6.64 -6.56 9.05
C ASN A 405 -6.80 -5.53 10.17
N THR A 406 -5.74 -5.34 10.96
CA THR A 406 -5.80 -4.73 12.27
C THR A 406 -6.02 -3.23 12.15
N MET A 407 -5.46 -2.58 11.14
CA MET A 407 -5.69 -1.17 10.89
C MET A 407 -7.15 -0.85 10.61
N GLN A 408 -7.81 -1.66 9.77
CA GLN A 408 -9.24 -1.52 9.49
C GLN A 408 -10.10 -1.88 10.71
N ALA A 409 -9.76 -2.95 11.44
CA ALA A 409 -10.61 -3.48 12.49
C ALA A 409 -10.50 -2.75 13.85
N SER A 410 -9.29 -2.36 14.27
CA SER A 410 -9.06 -1.81 15.62
C SER A 410 -7.98 -0.75 15.76
N GLY A 411 -7.05 -0.62 14.80
CA GLY A 411 -5.86 0.23 14.91
C GLY A 411 -4.75 -0.30 15.83
N ASN A 412 -4.92 -1.46 16.47
CA ASN A 412 -3.95 -1.98 17.44
C ASN A 412 -2.76 -2.72 16.81
N VAL A 413 -1.78 -1.98 16.28
CA VAL A 413 -0.67 -2.52 15.46
C VAL A 413 0.53 -3.10 16.24
N PHE A 414 0.28 -3.70 17.41
CA PHE A 414 1.33 -4.23 18.32
C PHE A 414 1.40 -5.76 18.41
N ASP A 415 0.55 -6.50 17.70
CA ASP A 415 0.60 -7.97 17.71
C ASP A 415 1.89 -8.46 17.03
N PRO A 416 2.81 -9.13 17.78
CA PRO A 416 4.11 -9.55 17.25
C PRO A 416 3.99 -10.59 16.13
N LYS A 417 2.83 -11.22 15.91
CA LYS A 417 2.58 -12.14 14.80
C LYS A 417 2.61 -11.45 13.43
N TYR A 418 2.33 -10.16 13.37
CA TYR A 418 2.17 -9.39 12.12
C TYR A 418 3.26 -8.32 11.93
N ILE A 419 4.26 -8.28 12.81
CA ILE A 419 5.34 -7.30 12.78
C ILE A 419 6.66 -8.00 12.48
N LEU A 420 7.49 -7.39 11.63
CA LEU A 420 8.89 -7.74 11.39
C LEU A 420 9.75 -6.51 11.64
N TYR A 421 10.87 -6.67 12.35
CA TYR A 421 11.81 -5.59 12.67
C TYR A 421 13.16 -5.80 11.99
N GLU A 422 13.65 -4.79 11.28
CA GLU A 422 14.99 -4.74 10.68
C GLU A 422 15.92 -3.83 11.48
N LYS A 423 17.03 -4.38 12.00
CA LYS A 423 18.00 -3.63 12.80
C LYS A 423 18.81 -2.62 11.98
N LYS A 424 19.22 -2.96 10.76
CA LYS A 424 20.12 -2.13 9.94
C LYS A 424 19.54 -0.76 9.62
N THR A 425 18.24 -0.69 9.38
CA THR A 425 17.52 0.55 9.04
C THR A 425 16.62 1.02 10.18
N ASP A 426 16.55 0.25 11.28
CA ASP A 426 15.66 0.46 12.41
C ASP A 426 14.21 0.69 11.98
N THR A 427 13.71 -0.21 11.12
CA THR A 427 12.40 -0.12 10.48
C THR A 427 11.53 -1.30 10.87
N PHE A 428 10.27 -1.02 11.18
CA PHE A 428 9.24 -2.03 11.39
C PHE A 428 8.43 -2.21 10.11
N TYR A 429 8.09 -3.46 9.80
CA TYR A 429 7.35 -3.86 8.62
C TYR A 429 6.08 -4.59 9.05
N ARG A 430 4.95 -4.24 8.44
CA ARG A 430 3.67 -4.92 8.62
C ARG A 430 2.99 -5.07 7.26
N LYS A 431 2.21 -6.13 7.11
CA LYS A 431 1.34 -6.30 5.95
C LYS A 431 -0.09 -6.07 6.39
N GLU A 432 -0.80 -5.16 5.76
CA GLU A 432 -2.21 -4.90 6.06
C GLU A 432 -3.08 -5.24 4.87
N GLN A 433 -4.11 -6.04 5.13
CA GLN A 433 -5.15 -6.43 4.21
C GLN A 433 -6.37 -5.53 4.46
N PHE A 434 -6.70 -4.70 3.48
CA PHE A 434 -7.94 -3.93 3.47
C PHE A 434 -9.01 -4.72 2.72
N ARG A 435 -10.25 -4.66 3.23
CA ARG A 435 -11.43 -5.31 2.64
C ARG A 435 -12.51 -4.25 2.42
N ASN A 436 -13.26 -4.40 1.32
CA ASN A 436 -14.50 -3.65 1.06
C ASN A 436 -14.36 -2.11 0.99
N ASP A 437 -13.29 -1.59 0.39
CA ASP A 437 -13.13 -0.15 0.09
C ASP A 437 -13.82 0.27 -1.23
N GLY A 438 -14.79 -0.52 -1.71
CA GLY A 438 -15.39 -0.35 -3.05
C GLY A 438 -14.49 -0.81 -4.19
N LEU A 439 -13.26 -1.28 -3.88
CA LEU A 439 -12.36 -1.99 -4.79
C LEU A 439 -11.88 -3.30 -4.13
N LEU A 440 -11.09 -4.06 -4.89
CA LEU A 440 -10.62 -5.39 -4.50
C LEU A 440 -9.80 -5.39 -3.21
N SER A 441 -9.95 -6.47 -2.42
CA SER A 441 -9.09 -6.78 -1.27
C SER A 441 -7.59 -6.58 -1.59
N ALA A 442 -6.99 -5.49 -1.10
CA ALA A 442 -5.59 -5.16 -1.34
C ALA A 442 -4.74 -5.38 -0.08
N GLU A 443 -3.64 -6.12 -0.23
CA GLU A 443 -2.58 -6.20 0.79
C GLU A 443 -1.56 -5.10 0.48
N TYR A 444 -1.20 -4.30 1.48
CA TYR A 444 -0.14 -3.30 1.38
C TYR A 444 0.93 -3.57 2.43
N LEU A 445 2.17 -3.24 2.05
CA LEU A 445 3.28 -3.20 2.98
C LEU A 445 3.35 -1.84 3.66
N ILE A 446 3.29 -1.84 4.98
CA ILE A 446 3.48 -0.67 5.83
C ILE A 446 4.87 -0.73 6.42
N ARG A 447 5.58 0.40 6.37
CA ARG A 447 6.85 0.59 7.07
C ARG A 447 6.74 1.78 8.00
N ASP A 448 7.09 1.55 9.25
CA ASP A 448 7.06 2.57 10.30
C ASP A 448 8.37 2.55 11.10
N ARG A 449 8.61 3.66 11.79
CA ARG A 449 9.58 3.75 12.88
C ARG A 449 8.84 3.87 14.19
N ARG A 450 9.46 3.26 15.19
CA ARG A 450 9.03 3.35 16.59
C ARG A 450 10.22 3.81 17.37
N TYR A 451 9.97 4.49 18.47
CA TYR A 451 11.03 5.08 19.25
C TYR A 451 11.02 4.61 20.71
N THR A 452 12.16 4.73 21.36
CA THR A 452 12.28 4.79 22.82
C THR A 452 12.26 6.25 23.28
N LEU A 453 11.97 6.49 24.56
CA LEU A 453 12.05 7.84 25.14
C LEU A 453 13.46 8.43 25.02
N PRO A 454 14.56 7.73 25.35
CA PRO A 454 15.91 8.29 25.20
C PRO A 454 16.26 8.72 23.77
N GLU A 455 15.85 7.93 22.77
CA GLU A 455 16.06 8.28 21.34
C GLU A 455 15.34 9.59 20.99
N LEU A 456 14.05 9.72 21.34
CA LEU A 456 13.30 10.95 21.04
C LEU A 456 13.82 12.16 21.81
N THR A 457 14.14 12.00 23.09
CA THR A 457 14.72 13.08 23.90
C THR A 457 16.01 13.60 23.27
N SER A 458 16.89 12.69 22.81
CA SER A 458 18.11 13.07 22.10
C SER A 458 17.81 13.85 20.81
N ILE A 459 16.82 13.42 20.02
CA ILE A 459 16.44 14.08 18.77
C ILE A 459 15.84 15.47 19.04
N PHE A 460 14.90 15.60 19.98
CA PHE A 460 14.27 16.88 20.32
C PHE A 460 15.31 17.89 20.83
N ASN A 461 16.18 17.48 21.75
CA ASN A 461 17.23 18.33 22.30
C ASN A 461 18.21 18.81 21.20
N ARG A 462 18.59 17.94 20.26
CA ARG A 462 19.43 18.30 19.10
C ARG A 462 18.82 19.43 18.28
N TYR A 463 17.49 19.48 18.22
CA TYR A 463 16.75 20.50 17.50
C TYR A 463 16.30 21.66 18.41
N GLY A 464 16.85 21.83 19.62
CA GLY A 464 16.53 22.98 20.48
C GLY A 464 15.09 22.98 20.99
N LEU A 465 14.50 21.79 21.14
CA LEU A 465 13.23 21.57 21.82
C LEU A 465 13.52 20.83 23.13
N GLU A 466 13.29 21.50 24.25
CA GLU A 466 13.50 20.95 25.58
C GLU A 466 12.38 19.96 25.91
N VAL A 467 12.72 18.71 26.25
CA VAL A 467 11.72 17.76 26.78
C VAL A 467 11.44 18.11 28.24
N ILE A 468 10.25 18.65 28.51
CA ILE A 468 9.83 19.04 29.87
C ILE A 468 9.04 17.94 30.57
N HIS A 469 8.47 17.01 29.81
CA HIS A 469 7.74 15.88 30.36
C HIS A 469 7.69 14.71 29.37
N SER A 470 7.73 13.47 29.87
CA SER A 470 7.52 12.28 29.05
C SER A 470 6.98 11.11 29.87
N ARG A 471 6.17 10.25 29.26
CA ARG A 471 5.64 9.04 29.92
C ARG A 471 5.20 7.98 28.91
N TYR A 472 5.14 6.73 29.35
CA TYR A 472 4.52 5.64 28.60
C TYR A 472 3.03 5.59 28.89
N VAL A 473 2.19 5.52 27.86
CA VAL A 473 0.73 5.62 28.01
C VAL A 473 -0.02 4.60 27.16
N GLN A 474 -1.27 4.37 27.53
CA GLN A 474 -2.22 3.65 26.68
C GLN A 474 -2.80 4.60 25.64
N ALA A 475 -2.93 4.15 24.39
CA ALA A 475 -3.62 4.90 23.34
C ALA A 475 -5.02 5.35 23.82
N GLY A 476 -5.28 6.66 23.72
CA GLY A 476 -6.51 7.30 24.20
C GLY A 476 -6.65 7.47 25.72
N ARG A 477 -5.59 7.19 26.50
CA ARG A 477 -5.54 7.42 27.96
C ARG A 477 -4.20 8.05 28.35
N PHE A 478 -4.07 9.36 28.15
CA PHE A 478 -2.82 10.11 28.28
C PHE A 478 -2.47 10.53 29.72
N ASN A 479 -3.45 10.51 30.62
CA ASN A 479 -3.25 10.90 32.03
C ASN A 479 -2.72 9.77 32.93
N SER A 480 -2.64 8.53 32.45
CA SER A 480 -2.18 7.37 33.23
C SER A 480 -0.82 6.89 32.75
N GLU A 481 0.20 7.08 33.59
CA GLU A 481 1.55 6.57 33.32
C GLU A 481 1.63 5.05 33.52
N LEU A 482 2.41 4.41 32.66
CA LEU A 482 2.71 2.99 32.68
C LEU A 482 4.23 2.79 32.66
N TYR A 483 4.69 1.60 32.99
CA TYR A 483 6.10 1.24 32.78
C TYR A 483 6.37 0.87 31.30
N GLU A 484 7.62 0.98 30.88
CA GLU A 484 8.08 0.91 29.49
C GLU A 484 7.54 -0.29 28.68
N THR A 485 7.49 -1.48 29.27
CA THR A 485 7.09 -2.71 28.58
C THR A 485 5.71 -3.21 28.97
N HIS A 486 4.91 -2.37 29.64
CA HIS A 486 3.55 -2.72 30.03
C HIS A 486 2.70 -3.05 28.78
N PRO A 487 1.89 -4.14 28.74
CA PRO A 487 1.17 -4.56 27.53
C PRO A 487 0.22 -3.50 26.93
N ARG A 488 -0.21 -2.54 27.75
CA ARG A 488 -1.04 -1.39 27.35
C ARG A 488 -0.24 -0.13 26.96
N ALA A 489 1.06 -0.07 27.22
CA ALA A 489 1.94 1.09 26.98
C ALA A 489 2.34 1.22 25.50
N LYS A 490 1.35 1.39 24.63
CA LYS A 490 1.53 1.41 23.17
C LYS A 490 2.08 2.72 22.66
N GLU A 491 1.85 3.81 23.38
CA GLU A 491 2.28 5.16 23.00
C GLU A 491 3.32 5.69 23.98
N LEU A 492 4.25 6.46 23.44
CA LEU A 492 5.04 7.43 24.19
C LEU A 492 4.31 8.75 24.09
N LEU A 493 4.10 9.45 25.20
CA LEU A 493 3.62 10.82 25.23
C LEU A 493 4.77 11.72 25.68
N ILE A 494 5.13 12.70 24.86
CA ILE A 494 6.22 13.65 25.12
C ILE A 494 5.67 15.06 25.02
N ILE A 495 6.07 15.91 25.96
CA ILE A 495 5.80 17.34 25.92
C ILE A 495 7.15 18.06 25.81
N VAL A 496 7.28 18.86 24.77
CA VAL A 496 8.49 19.64 24.51
C VAL A 496 8.18 21.12 24.50
N ARG A 497 9.17 21.95 24.86
CA ARG A 497 9.07 23.40 24.88
C ARG A 497 10.12 24.04 23.97
N HIS A 498 9.72 25.08 23.26
CA HIS A 498 10.64 25.92 22.50
C HIS A 498 11.17 27.04 23.40
N GLN A 499 12.46 26.97 23.75
CA GLN A 499 13.16 27.99 24.54
C GLN A 499 13.40 29.29 23.75
#